data_AF-F9HC60-F1
#
_entry.id   AF-F9HC60-F1
#
_cell.length_a   1.000
_cell.length_b   1.000
_cell.length_c   1.000
_cell.angle_alpha   90.00
_cell.angle_beta   90.00
_cell.angle_gamma   90.00
#
_symmetry.space_group_name_H-M   'P 1'
#
loop_
_entity.id
_entity.type
_entity.pdbx_description
1 polymer ?
#
loop_
_entity_poly.entity_id
_entity_poly.type
_entity_poly.pdbx_seq_one_letter_code
_entity_poly.pdbx_strand_id
1 'polypeptide(L)'
;MKKIKIIIPYFGAFPKFFPYFLMTARRNKNIDFEIFTDQPVEQFSLLNARNIHFNRATFSELKKKIQSKFNFVISLDNPYKLCDYKPAYGLIFEDELIGYDYWGFCDTDILLGDIYQFLEDYEFFTKEYDRYGLLGHLQIYKNTKEVNTIFKTGVGMSYRLDYQNVYTSSKNFIFDEQEGVQKLFEHSRMNQLQVTCFHDLDISCFSFRCNGEEKVQRYYYWTDLKGLESIELKKGNIETTQPLYVHFQKRNIKCPEVVENEPFYVIPNRLVYGDKLSVEEIKSMTQNKIYWEHIKRVIQKKFKKEKWTFEFILHKIRMKNR
;
A
#
# COMPACT_ATOMS: atom_id res chain seq x y z
N MET A 1 -8.35 -5.03 -23.68
CA MET A 1 -7.96 -5.12 -22.26
C MET A 1 -6.89 -4.06 -22.01
N LYS A 2 -7.03 -3.26 -20.94
CA LYS A 2 -6.07 -2.20 -20.62
C LYS A 2 -4.88 -2.79 -19.88
N LYS A 3 -3.66 -2.30 -20.16
CA LYS A 3 -2.44 -2.78 -19.49
C LYS A 3 -2.12 -1.93 -18.28
N ILE A 4 -1.87 -2.57 -17.13
CA ILE A 4 -1.56 -1.90 -15.87
C ILE A 4 -0.21 -2.39 -15.36
N LYS A 5 0.66 -1.47 -14.95
CA LYS A 5 1.90 -1.79 -14.21
C LYS A 5 1.91 -1.16 -12.82
N ILE A 6 2.07 -1.97 -11.79
CA ILE A 6 2.24 -1.54 -10.40
C ILE A 6 3.72 -1.48 -10.08
N ILE A 7 4.23 -0.28 -9.74
CA ILE A 7 5.62 -0.03 -9.41
C ILE A 7 5.81 -0.09 -7.89
N ILE A 8 6.73 -0.94 -7.42
CA ILE A 8 7.00 -1.16 -5.99
C ILE A 8 8.50 -1.05 -5.70
N PRO A 9 9.00 0.15 -5.38
CA PRO A 9 10.36 0.30 -4.89
C PRO A 9 10.44 -0.11 -3.40
N TYR A 10 11.13 -1.22 -3.12
CA TYR A 10 11.28 -1.78 -1.77
C TYR A 10 12.75 -2.11 -1.46
N PHE A 11 13.33 -1.40 -0.49
CA PHE A 11 14.74 -1.54 -0.11
C PHE A 11 14.87 -1.88 1.37
N GLY A 12 15.79 -2.81 1.67
CA GLY A 12 15.93 -3.43 2.98
C GLY A 12 15.19 -4.76 3.09
N ALA A 13 15.33 -5.43 4.23
CA ALA A 13 14.84 -6.80 4.42
C ALA A 13 13.31 -6.91 4.24
N PHE A 14 12.88 -7.84 3.39
CA PHE A 14 11.47 -8.16 3.23
C PHE A 14 10.85 -8.68 4.53
N PRO A 15 9.60 -8.28 4.85
CA PRO A 15 8.90 -8.86 5.99
C PRO A 15 8.53 -10.31 5.69
N LYS A 16 8.34 -11.12 6.75
CA LYS A 16 7.85 -12.51 6.62
C LYS A 16 6.49 -12.63 5.94
N PHE A 17 5.73 -11.52 5.89
CA PHE A 17 4.44 -11.43 5.21
C PHE A 17 4.57 -11.24 3.70
N PHE A 18 5.70 -10.75 3.20
CA PHE A 18 5.93 -10.42 1.79
C PHE A 18 5.62 -11.57 0.81
N PRO A 19 5.99 -12.83 1.08
CA PRO A 19 5.64 -13.92 0.17
C PRO A 19 4.13 -14.09 -0.02
N TYR A 20 3.32 -13.87 1.03
CA TYR A 20 1.86 -13.94 0.94
C TYR A 20 1.28 -12.80 0.13
N PHE A 21 1.87 -11.59 0.23
CA PHE A 21 1.56 -10.50 -0.69
C PHE A 21 1.82 -10.93 -2.15
N LEU A 22 2.99 -11.51 -2.45
CA LEU A 22 3.33 -11.99 -3.79
C LEU A 22 2.35 -13.06 -4.30
N MET A 23 1.90 -13.98 -3.45
CA MET A 23 0.88 -14.98 -3.81
C MET A 23 -0.41 -14.31 -4.28
N THR A 24 -0.86 -13.25 -3.59
CA THR A 24 -2.07 -12.50 -4.00
C THR A 24 -1.84 -11.64 -5.24
N ALA A 25 -0.65 -11.04 -5.39
CA ALA A 25 -0.27 -10.28 -6.58
C ALA A 25 -0.20 -11.18 -7.83
N ARG A 26 0.33 -12.41 -7.70
CA ARG A 26 0.43 -13.41 -8.78
C ARG A 26 -0.94 -13.75 -9.38
N ARG A 27 -2.01 -13.72 -8.57
CA ARG A 27 -3.37 -14.00 -9.05
C ARG A 27 -3.89 -12.91 -9.99
N ASN A 28 -3.39 -11.68 -9.88
CA ASN A 28 -3.80 -10.54 -10.72
C ASN A 28 -3.11 -10.59 -12.10
N LYS A 29 -3.39 -11.63 -12.90
CA LYS A 29 -2.69 -11.96 -14.16
C LYS A 29 -2.72 -10.88 -15.24
N ASN A 30 -3.64 -9.91 -15.15
CA ASN A 30 -3.78 -8.80 -16.09
C ASN A 30 -3.01 -7.53 -15.64
N ILE A 31 -2.24 -7.63 -14.55
CA ILE A 31 -1.49 -6.54 -13.95
C ILE A 31 -0.07 -7.01 -13.73
N ASP A 32 0.89 -6.24 -14.26
CA ASP A 32 2.31 -6.49 -14.04
C ASP A 32 2.78 -5.77 -12.78
N PHE A 33 3.53 -6.44 -11.93
CA PHE A 33 4.14 -5.89 -10.73
C PHE A 33 5.64 -5.78 -10.94
N GLU A 34 6.16 -4.56 -10.87
CA GLU A 34 7.58 -4.24 -11.06
C GLU A 34 8.20 -3.86 -9.72
N ILE A 35 9.01 -4.75 -9.17
CA ILE A 35 9.55 -4.61 -7.82
C ILE A 35 11.04 -4.25 -7.91
N PHE A 36 11.40 -3.04 -7.49
CA PHE A 36 12.80 -2.60 -7.41
C PHE A 36 13.35 -2.89 -6.03
N THR A 37 14.44 -3.67 -5.92
CA THR A 37 14.96 -4.10 -4.62
C THR A 37 16.45 -4.42 -4.61
N ASP A 38 17.07 -4.24 -3.45
CA ASP A 38 18.44 -4.64 -3.15
C ASP A 38 18.56 -6.04 -2.53
N GLN A 39 17.44 -6.68 -2.22
CA GLN A 39 17.37 -7.98 -1.55
C GLN A 39 17.47 -9.15 -2.54
N PRO A 40 18.08 -10.30 -2.15
CA PRO A 40 18.00 -11.54 -2.91
C PRO A 40 16.54 -11.95 -3.13
N VAL A 41 16.24 -12.38 -4.35
CA VAL A 41 14.87 -12.70 -4.82
C VAL A 41 14.75 -14.13 -5.33
N GLU A 42 15.84 -14.88 -5.34
CA GLU A 42 15.93 -16.26 -5.84
C GLU A 42 14.95 -17.18 -5.10
N GLN A 43 14.74 -16.92 -3.81
CA GLN A 43 13.75 -17.64 -2.99
C GLN A 43 12.29 -17.46 -3.48
N PHE A 44 11.99 -16.41 -4.24
CA PHE A 44 10.66 -16.16 -4.79
C PHE A 44 10.48 -16.76 -6.19
N SER A 45 11.54 -17.30 -6.80
CA SER A 45 11.46 -17.92 -8.13
C SER A 45 10.49 -19.10 -8.17
N LEU A 46 10.34 -19.83 -7.05
CA LEU A 46 9.43 -20.96 -6.91
C LEU A 46 7.96 -20.57 -7.17
N LEU A 47 7.58 -19.33 -6.80
CA LEU A 47 6.21 -18.82 -7.01
C LEU A 47 5.76 -18.85 -8.48
N ASN A 48 6.71 -18.91 -9.43
CA ASN A 48 6.48 -18.99 -10.87
C ASN A 48 5.48 -17.92 -11.37
N ALA A 49 5.60 -16.71 -10.82
CA ALA A 49 4.70 -15.60 -11.10
C ALA A 49 5.12 -14.88 -12.39
N ARG A 50 4.36 -15.07 -13.47
CA ARG A 50 4.66 -14.46 -14.78
C ARG A 50 4.47 -12.95 -14.83
N ASN A 51 3.61 -12.41 -13.97
CA ASN A 51 3.26 -11.00 -13.89
C ASN A 51 4.01 -10.26 -12.75
N ILE A 52 5.04 -10.88 -12.16
CA ILE A 52 5.86 -10.25 -11.12
C ILE A 52 7.30 -10.24 -11.62
N HIS A 53 7.88 -9.04 -11.69
CA HIS A 53 9.22 -8.80 -12.18
C HIS A 53 10.05 -8.15 -11.07
N PHE A 54 11.22 -8.72 -10.79
CA PHE A 54 12.15 -8.17 -9.81
C PHE A 54 13.30 -7.48 -10.53
N ASN A 55 13.42 -6.17 -10.33
CA ASN A 55 14.56 -5.39 -10.75
C ASN A 55 15.55 -5.24 -9.60
N ARG A 56 16.66 -5.95 -9.72
CA ARG A 56 17.79 -5.86 -8.79
C ARG A 56 18.47 -4.50 -8.96
N ALA A 57 18.31 -3.63 -7.96
CA ALA A 57 18.94 -2.32 -7.90
C ALA A 57 19.26 -1.95 -6.45
N THR A 58 20.32 -1.18 -6.23
CA THR A 58 20.62 -0.58 -4.94
C THR A 58 19.77 0.67 -4.72
N PHE A 59 19.55 1.04 -3.45
CA PHE A 59 18.85 2.29 -3.13
C PHE A 59 19.56 3.53 -3.69
N SER A 60 20.89 3.49 -3.80
CA SER A 60 21.69 4.57 -4.39
C SER A 60 21.43 4.74 -5.89
N GLU A 61 21.29 3.64 -6.63
CA GLU A 61 20.96 3.67 -8.06
C GLU A 61 19.57 4.26 -8.30
N LEU A 62 18.57 3.84 -7.51
CA LEU A 62 17.25 4.44 -7.60
C LEU A 62 17.29 5.94 -7.25
N LYS A 63 18.04 6.34 -6.22
CA LYS A 63 18.22 7.77 -5.88
C LYS A 63 18.80 8.56 -7.06
N LYS A 64 19.80 8.01 -7.77
CA LYS A 64 20.37 8.64 -8.98
C LYS A 64 19.33 8.75 -10.10
N LYS A 65 18.55 7.68 -10.35
CA LYS A 65 17.46 7.69 -11.34
C LYS A 65 16.44 8.78 -11.02
N ILE A 66 15.96 8.86 -9.78
CA ILE A 66 15.01 9.90 -9.35
C ILE A 66 15.64 11.29 -9.49
N GLN A 67 16.88 11.49 -9.02
CA GLN A 67 17.58 12.76 -9.12
C GLN A 67 17.70 13.26 -10.58
N SER A 68 17.89 12.35 -11.55
CA SER A 68 18.00 12.73 -12.97
C SER A 68 16.74 13.39 -13.54
N LYS A 69 15.57 13.20 -12.92
CA LYS A 69 14.29 13.76 -13.36
C LYS A 69 14.06 15.19 -12.85
N PHE A 70 14.92 15.70 -11.97
CA PHE A 70 14.77 17.00 -11.33
C PHE A 70 16.06 17.84 -11.43
N ASN A 71 15.91 19.13 -11.70
CA ASN A 71 17.03 20.07 -11.85
C ASN A 71 17.46 20.73 -10.52
N PHE A 72 16.96 20.24 -9.39
CA PHE A 72 17.34 20.65 -8.04
C PHE A 72 17.74 19.41 -7.23
N VAL A 73 18.51 19.62 -6.15
CA VAL A 73 18.99 18.53 -5.30
C VAL A 73 17.82 17.95 -4.50
N ILE A 74 17.56 16.66 -4.66
CA ILE A 74 16.50 15.95 -3.92
C ILE A 74 17.03 15.41 -2.58
N SER A 75 16.14 15.30 -1.59
CA SER A 75 16.35 14.57 -0.35
C SER A 75 15.64 13.21 -0.43
N LEU A 76 16.45 12.16 -0.37
CA LEU A 76 16.04 10.77 -0.38
C LEU A 76 17.09 9.97 0.39
N ASP A 77 17.11 10.17 1.69
CA ASP A 77 18.17 9.64 2.57
C ASP A 77 17.79 8.30 3.22
N ASN A 78 16.52 7.92 3.15
CA ASN A 78 16.01 6.64 3.61
C ASN A 78 14.87 6.14 2.70
N PRO A 79 14.66 4.81 2.61
CA PRO A 79 13.62 4.23 1.75
C PRO A 79 12.20 4.72 2.07
N TYR A 80 11.87 4.99 3.35
CA TYR A 80 10.52 5.44 3.72
C TYR A 80 10.14 6.81 3.12
N LYS A 81 11.12 7.63 2.74
CA LYS A 81 10.88 8.89 2.03
C LYS A 81 10.33 8.67 0.61
N LEU A 82 10.45 7.46 0.02
CA LEU A 82 9.87 7.12 -1.28
C LEU A 82 8.35 7.28 -1.35
N CYS A 83 7.63 7.22 -0.22
CA CYS A 83 6.19 7.51 -0.18
C CYS A 83 5.88 8.90 -0.75
N ASP A 84 6.71 9.90 -0.44
CA ASP A 84 6.49 11.25 -0.98
C ASP A 84 6.76 11.33 -2.50
N TYR A 85 7.51 10.40 -3.08
CA TYR A 85 7.80 10.38 -4.51
C TYR A 85 6.78 9.55 -5.31
N LYS A 86 5.90 8.77 -4.66
CA LYS A 86 4.86 7.95 -5.31
C LYS A 86 4.02 8.75 -6.34
N PRO A 87 3.58 10.00 -6.08
CA PRO A 87 2.85 10.79 -7.07
C PRO A 87 3.64 11.11 -8.36
N ALA A 88 4.96 10.97 -8.34
CA ALA A 88 5.84 11.20 -9.48
C ALA A 88 6.31 9.91 -10.15
N TYR A 89 5.83 8.72 -9.76
CA TYR A 89 6.30 7.44 -10.33
C TYR A 89 6.04 7.34 -11.84
N GLY A 90 4.94 7.90 -12.33
CA GLY A 90 4.69 8.02 -13.77
C GLY A 90 5.78 8.74 -14.56
N LEU A 91 6.44 9.74 -13.95
CA LEU A 91 7.59 10.45 -14.54
C LEU A 91 8.92 9.74 -14.25
N ILE A 92 9.09 9.24 -13.02
CA ILE A 92 10.33 8.61 -12.57
C ILE A 92 10.60 7.33 -13.36
N PHE A 93 9.57 6.52 -13.60
CA PHE A 93 9.65 5.23 -14.27
C PHE A 93 9.05 5.25 -15.68
N GLU A 94 9.09 6.40 -16.36
CA GLU A 94 8.45 6.56 -17.68
C GLU A 94 8.95 5.53 -18.71
N ASP A 95 10.23 5.14 -18.64
CA ASP A 95 10.82 4.12 -19.52
C ASP A 95 10.22 2.74 -19.27
N GLU A 96 10.00 2.37 -17.99
CA GLU A 96 9.40 1.11 -17.59
C GLU A 96 7.88 1.04 -17.83
N LEU A 97 7.25 2.20 -18.09
CA LEU A 97 5.83 2.37 -18.34
C LEU A 97 5.48 2.47 -19.84
N ILE A 98 6.45 2.37 -20.74
CA ILE A 98 6.21 2.35 -22.19
C ILE A 98 5.27 1.17 -22.53
N GLY A 99 4.17 1.49 -23.23
CA GLY A 99 3.19 0.50 -23.67
C GLY A 99 2.15 0.10 -22.62
N TYR A 100 2.13 0.75 -21.45
CA TYR A 100 1.08 0.59 -20.44
C TYR A 100 0.05 1.72 -20.52
N ASP A 101 -1.23 1.39 -20.36
CA ASP A 101 -2.33 2.36 -20.33
C ASP A 101 -2.46 3.03 -18.95
N TYR A 102 -2.12 2.28 -17.88
CA TYR A 102 -2.19 2.72 -16.50
C TYR A 102 -0.96 2.26 -15.73
N TRP A 103 -0.61 3.01 -14.70
CA TRP A 103 0.40 2.62 -13.72
C TRP A 103 -0.14 2.78 -12.31
N GLY A 104 0.55 2.24 -11.32
CA GLY A 104 0.14 2.43 -9.93
C GLY A 104 1.25 2.08 -8.96
N PHE A 105 0.89 2.08 -7.68
CA PHE A 105 1.71 1.56 -6.61
C PHE A 105 0.81 0.90 -5.59
N CYS A 106 1.37 -0.03 -4.82
CA CYS A 106 0.71 -0.55 -3.64
C CYS A 106 1.72 -0.81 -2.52
N ASP A 107 1.21 -0.84 -1.30
CA ASP A 107 1.96 -1.30 -0.15
C ASP A 107 2.14 -2.83 -0.22
N THR A 108 3.09 -3.34 0.56
CA THR A 108 3.48 -4.75 0.56
C THR A 108 3.04 -5.50 1.82
N ASP A 109 2.41 -4.79 2.77
CA ASP A 109 1.74 -5.34 3.96
C ASP A 109 0.22 -5.43 3.79
N ILE A 110 -0.20 -5.66 2.54
CA ILE A 110 -1.58 -5.92 2.13
C ILE A 110 -1.73 -7.33 1.55
N LEU A 111 -2.95 -7.87 1.59
CA LEU A 111 -3.35 -8.97 0.70
C LEU A 111 -4.30 -8.42 -0.34
N LEU A 112 -4.04 -8.75 -1.59
CA LEU A 112 -4.82 -8.27 -2.74
C LEU A 112 -5.99 -9.21 -3.04
N GLY A 113 -7.14 -8.62 -3.32
CA GLY A 113 -8.23 -9.23 -4.07
C GLY A 113 -7.96 -9.18 -5.58
N ASP A 114 -9.02 -9.16 -6.37
CA ASP A 114 -8.93 -9.02 -7.84
C ASP A 114 -9.06 -7.53 -8.22
N ILE A 115 -7.91 -6.91 -8.46
CA ILE A 115 -7.84 -5.48 -8.79
C ILE A 115 -8.44 -5.21 -10.15
N TYR A 116 -8.14 -6.05 -11.15
CA TYR A 116 -8.57 -5.78 -12.52
C TYR A 116 -10.09 -5.93 -12.63
N GLN A 117 -10.66 -6.99 -12.04
CA GLN A 117 -12.11 -7.17 -11.98
C GLN A 117 -12.80 -6.02 -11.23
N PHE A 118 -12.26 -5.59 -10.09
CA PHE A 118 -12.80 -4.44 -9.35
C PHE A 118 -12.84 -3.17 -10.21
N LEU A 119 -11.79 -2.88 -10.98
CA LEU A 119 -11.78 -1.72 -11.86
C LEU A 119 -12.84 -1.84 -12.98
N GLU A 120 -13.04 -3.04 -13.53
CA GLU A 120 -14.10 -3.27 -14.53
C GLU A 120 -15.51 -3.11 -13.93
N ASP A 121 -15.76 -3.66 -12.74
CA ASP A 121 -17.04 -3.58 -12.03
C ASP A 121 -17.48 -2.14 -11.76
N TYR A 122 -16.51 -1.24 -11.55
CA TYR A 122 -16.74 0.19 -11.34
C TYR A 122 -16.59 1.04 -12.61
N GLU A 123 -16.57 0.39 -13.79
CA GLU A 123 -16.50 1.05 -15.09
C GLU A 123 -15.26 1.96 -15.22
N PHE A 124 -14.16 1.63 -14.53
CA PHE A 124 -13.00 2.49 -14.38
C PHE A 124 -12.40 2.90 -15.73
N PHE A 125 -12.30 1.93 -16.64
CA PHE A 125 -11.73 2.12 -17.96
C PHE A 125 -12.70 2.85 -18.90
N THR A 126 -13.98 2.46 -18.93
CA THR A 126 -14.98 3.04 -19.86
C THR A 126 -15.36 4.46 -19.49
N LYS A 127 -15.33 4.82 -18.21
CA LYS A 127 -15.50 6.21 -17.74
C LYS A 127 -14.20 7.03 -17.80
N GLU A 128 -13.10 6.41 -18.26
CA GLU A 128 -11.82 7.08 -18.49
C GLU A 128 -11.33 7.86 -17.26
N TYR A 129 -11.44 7.26 -16.07
CA TYR A 129 -10.95 7.87 -14.83
C TYR A 129 -9.43 8.09 -14.89
N ASP A 130 -8.98 9.22 -14.37
CA ASP A 130 -7.56 9.58 -14.30
C ASP A 130 -6.86 8.86 -13.15
N ARG A 131 -7.59 8.53 -12.08
CA ARG A 131 -7.05 7.86 -10.90
C ARG A 131 -8.08 7.05 -10.10
N TYR A 132 -7.63 5.95 -9.53
CA TYR A 132 -8.27 5.24 -8.41
C TYR A 132 -7.46 5.38 -7.11
N GLY A 133 -8.17 5.51 -5.99
CA GLY A 133 -7.61 5.38 -4.63
C GLY A 133 -7.23 6.71 -3.96
N LEU A 134 -7.09 6.66 -2.62
CA LEU A 134 -6.93 7.84 -1.76
C LEU A 134 -5.88 7.70 -0.65
N LEU A 135 -5.79 6.52 -0.02
CA LEU A 135 -5.10 6.33 1.27
C LEU A 135 -3.64 5.86 1.15
N GLY A 136 -2.99 6.04 -0.01
CA GLY A 136 -1.58 5.63 -0.17
C GLY A 136 -1.30 4.11 -0.23
N HIS A 137 -2.27 3.25 0.11
CA HIS A 137 -2.10 1.79 0.17
C HIS A 137 -2.14 1.09 -1.21
N LEU A 138 -3.01 1.55 -2.09
CA LEU A 138 -3.13 1.12 -3.48
C LEU A 138 -3.72 2.29 -4.26
N GLN A 139 -3.01 2.74 -5.29
CA GLN A 139 -3.51 3.76 -6.21
C GLN A 139 -3.11 3.41 -7.64
N ILE A 140 -4.00 3.73 -8.57
CA ILE A 140 -3.83 3.45 -10.00
C ILE A 140 -4.11 4.74 -10.74
N TYR A 141 -3.26 5.07 -11.70
CA TYR A 141 -3.16 6.32 -12.41
C TYR A 141 -3.19 6.04 -13.89
N LYS A 142 -3.92 6.86 -14.65
CA LYS A 142 -3.88 6.82 -16.10
C LYS A 142 -2.50 7.27 -16.58
N ASN A 143 -1.91 6.53 -17.51
CA ASN A 143 -0.55 6.80 -17.97
C ASN A 143 -0.55 7.90 -19.05
N THR A 144 -0.85 9.13 -18.66
CA THR A 144 -0.74 10.32 -19.52
C THR A 144 0.24 11.32 -18.95
N LYS A 145 0.78 12.19 -19.80
CA LYS A 145 1.73 13.22 -19.37
C LYS A 145 1.14 14.13 -18.28
N GLU A 146 -0.13 14.47 -18.41
CA GLU A 146 -0.87 15.32 -17.48
C GLU A 146 -0.95 14.66 -16.10
N VAL A 147 -1.36 13.40 -16.03
CA VAL A 147 -1.46 12.65 -14.77
C VAL A 147 -0.09 12.36 -14.17
N ASN A 148 0.89 11.98 -15.00
CA ASN A 148 2.26 11.65 -14.57
C ASN A 148 3.02 12.87 -14.02
N THR A 149 2.53 14.08 -14.29
CA THR A 149 3.13 15.33 -13.82
C THR A 149 2.21 16.15 -12.91
N ILE A 150 1.11 15.57 -12.44
CA ILE A 150 0.12 16.22 -11.57
C ILE A 150 0.74 16.83 -10.31
N PHE A 151 1.80 16.22 -9.77
CA PHE A 151 2.52 16.73 -8.60
C PHE A 151 3.09 18.15 -8.80
N LYS A 152 3.30 18.58 -10.05
CA LYS A 152 3.80 19.93 -10.39
C LYS A 152 2.73 21.01 -10.27
N THR A 153 1.44 20.67 -10.26
CA THR A 153 0.36 21.66 -10.15
C THR A 153 0.29 22.30 -8.76
N GLY A 154 0.97 21.70 -7.77
CA GLY A 154 1.09 22.22 -6.42
C GLY A 154 2.06 23.42 -6.26
N VAL A 155 2.82 23.78 -7.30
CA VAL A 155 3.78 24.90 -7.23
C VAL A 155 3.05 26.20 -6.91
N GLY A 156 3.53 26.92 -5.90
CA GLY A 156 2.92 28.18 -5.45
C GLY A 156 1.64 28.03 -4.63
N MET A 157 1.19 26.79 -4.33
CA MET A 157 0.14 26.53 -3.35
C MET A 157 0.72 26.57 -1.92
N SER A 158 0.23 25.72 -1.01
CA SER A 158 0.80 25.61 0.34
C SER A 158 2.15 24.89 0.31
N TYR A 159 3.00 25.17 1.30
CA TYR A 159 4.35 24.60 1.41
C TYR A 159 4.37 23.05 1.28
N ARG A 160 3.34 22.37 1.77
CA ARG A 160 3.26 20.90 1.74
C ARG A 160 2.76 20.32 0.40
N LEU A 161 2.19 21.16 -0.46
CA LEU A 161 1.68 20.76 -1.78
C LEU A 161 2.69 21.06 -2.90
N ASP A 162 3.62 21.98 -2.65
CA ASP A 162 4.71 22.26 -3.57
C ASP A 162 5.75 21.12 -3.52
N TYR A 163 5.84 20.36 -4.61
CA TYR A 163 6.74 19.22 -4.72
C TYR A 163 8.22 19.57 -4.54
N GLN A 164 8.65 20.80 -4.85
CA GLN A 164 10.06 21.19 -4.65
C GLN A 164 10.36 21.25 -3.15
N ASN A 165 9.45 21.80 -2.35
CA ASN A 165 9.57 21.81 -0.89
C ASN A 165 9.52 20.40 -0.32
N VAL A 166 8.63 19.55 -0.83
CA VAL A 166 8.52 18.15 -0.39
C VAL A 166 9.78 17.37 -0.75
N TYR A 167 10.32 17.51 -1.96
CA TYR A 167 11.43 16.69 -2.46
C TYR A 167 12.79 17.20 -1.98
N THR A 168 12.94 18.48 -1.60
CA THR A 168 14.20 18.98 -0.99
C THR A 168 14.27 18.74 0.52
N SER A 169 13.16 18.39 1.16
CA SER A 169 13.08 18.15 2.61
C SER A 169 13.27 16.68 2.97
N SER A 170 14.09 16.40 3.99
CA SER A 170 14.29 15.05 4.54
C SER A 170 13.11 14.52 5.34
N LYS A 171 12.14 15.39 5.66
CA LYS A 171 10.90 15.01 6.37
C LYS A 171 9.93 14.34 5.41
N ASN A 172 9.13 13.41 5.92
CA ASN A 172 8.04 12.80 5.18
C ASN A 172 6.77 13.67 5.31
N PHE A 173 6.11 13.97 4.18
CA PHE A 173 4.93 14.85 4.10
C PHE A 173 3.63 14.09 3.89
N ILE A 174 3.72 12.78 3.68
CA ILE A 174 2.59 11.92 3.32
C ILE A 174 1.96 12.43 2.02
N PHE A 175 2.82 12.76 1.05
CA PHE A 175 2.42 13.42 -0.20
C PHE A 175 1.59 12.50 -1.11
N ASP A 176 1.62 11.19 -0.87
CA ASP A 176 0.83 10.18 -1.55
C ASP A 176 -0.61 10.01 -1.02
N GLU A 177 -1.01 10.74 0.03
CA GLU A 177 -2.35 10.60 0.64
C GLU A 177 -3.25 11.85 0.50
N GLN A 178 -4.31 11.91 1.32
CA GLN A 178 -5.41 12.91 1.33
C GLN A 178 -4.95 14.37 1.37
N GLU A 179 -3.84 14.64 2.04
CA GLU A 179 -3.34 16.00 2.24
C GLU A 179 -2.23 16.40 1.25
N GLY A 180 -1.89 15.49 0.33
CA GLY A 180 -0.91 15.70 -0.73
C GLY A 180 -1.59 15.61 -2.09
N VAL A 181 -1.30 14.52 -2.81
CA VAL A 181 -1.75 14.27 -4.19
C VAL A 181 -3.27 14.40 -4.35
N GLN A 182 -4.08 14.03 -3.35
CA GLN A 182 -5.54 14.23 -3.42
C GLN A 182 -5.91 15.70 -3.67
N LYS A 183 -5.29 16.64 -2.95
CA LYS A 183 -5.54 18.07 -3.12
C LYS A 183 -5.16 18.56 -4.51
N LEU A 184 -4.15 17.95 -5.12
CA LEU A 184 -3.70 18.30 -6.48
C LEU A 184 -4.70 17.81 -7.55
N PHE A 185 -5.24 16.61 -7.38
CA PHE A 185 -6.30 16.10 -8.25
C PHE A 185 -7.61 16.91 -8.10
N GLU A 186 -8.01 17.27 -6.87
CA GLU A 186 -9.14 18.16 -6.61
C GLU A 186 -8.95 19.52 -7.28
N HIS A 187 -7.77 20.13 -7.09
CA HIS A 187 -7.42 21.42 -7.67
C HIS A 187 -7.45 21.40 -9.21
N SER A 188 -6.95 20.30 -9.80
CA SER A 188 -6.87 20.13 -11.26
C SER A 188 -8.18 19.61 -11.87
N ARG A 189 -9.22 19.36 -11.05
CA ARG A 189 -10.54 18.85 -11.47
C ARG A 189 -10.47 17.55 -12.30
N MET A 190 -9.51 16.70 -11.97
CA MET A 190 -9.32 15.40 -12.63
C MET A 190 -10.35 14.37 -12.14
N ASN A 191 -10.75 13.48 -13.05
CA ASN A 191 -11.77 12.46 -12.79
C ASN A 191 -11.19 11.34 -11.93
N GLN A 192 -11.86 11.05 -10.81
CA GLN A 192 -11.34 10.10 -9.82
C GLN A 192 -12.40 9.09 -9.39
N LEU A 193 -11.99 7.82 -9.29
CA LEU A 193 -12.77 6.77 -8.66
C LEU A 193 -12.30 6.61 -7.21
N GLN A 194 -13.18 6.92 -6.25
CA GLN A 194 -12.87 6.92 -4.82
C GLN A 194 -13.75 5.98 -3.99
N VAL A 195 -14.02 4.79 -4.53
CA VAL A 195 -14.86 3.80 -3.83
C VAL A 195 -14.03 3.04 -2.79
N THR A 196 -14.58 2.92 -1.59
CA THR A 196 -13.98 2.20 -0.45
C THR A 196 -14.46 0.75 -0.42
N CYS A 197 -13.78 -0.14 -1.14
CA CYS A 197 -14.04 -1.59 -1.15
C CYS A 197 -12.88 -2.39 -0.54
N PHE A 198 -12.17 -1.83 0.44
CA PHE A 198 -11.01 -2.44 1.07
C PHE A 198 -11.12 -2.35 2.59
N HIS A 199 -10.36 -3.17 3.30
CA HIS A 199 -10.30 -3.16 4.77
C HIS A 199 -8.97 -2.60 5.26
N ASP A 200 -9.00 -1.38 5.80
CA ASP A 200 -7.85 -0.76 6.48
C ASP A 200 -7.94 -1.02 7.98
N LEU A 201 -7.16 -1.97 8.48
CA LEU A 201 -7.31 -2.49 9.84
C LEU A 201 -6.75 -1.55 10.90
N ASP A 202 -7.54 -1.27 11.93
CA ASP A 202 -7.14 -0.47 13.09
C ASP A 202 -5.99 -1.15 13.85
N ILE A 203 -4.80 -0.55 13.76
CA ILE A 203 -3.56 -1.06 14.35
C ILE A 203 -3.60 -1.14 15.88
N SER A 204 -4.53 -0.44 16.53
CA SER A 204 -4.65 -0.38 17.99
C SER A 204 -5.43 -1.55 18.58
N CYS A 205 -6.19 -2.27 17.75
CA CYS A 205 -7.10 -3.31 18.21
C CYS A 205 -6.62 -4.70 17.86
N PHE A 206 -6.84 -5.65 18.77
CA PHE A 206 -6.46 -7.04 18.53
C PHE A 206 -7.31 -7.67 17.45
N SER A 207 -8.64 -7.49 17.50
CA SER A 207 -9.52 -7.98 16.43
C SER A 207 -9.30 -7.23 15.13
N PHE A 208 -9.63 -7.88 14.01
CA PHE A 208 -9.59 -7.27 12.68
C PHE A 208 -10.85 -6.45 12.44
N ARG A 209 -10.79 -5.20 12.90
CA ARG A 209 -11.81 -4.18 12.66
C ARG A 209 -11.20 -3.01 11.88
N CYS A 210 -12.01 -2.38 11.05
CA CYS A 210 -11.71 -1.11 10.42
C CYS A 210 -12.14 0.04 11.34
N ASN A 211 -11.68 1.25 11.04
CA ASN A 211 -12.10 2.44 11.77
C ASN A 211 -13.63 2.63 11.68
N GLY A 212 -14.27 2.90 12.81
CA GLY A 212 -15.73 3.07 12.91
C GLY A 212 -16.51 1.76 13.12
N GLU A 213 -15.88 0.60 13.01
CA GLU A 213 -16.54 -0.68 13.30
C GLU A 213 -16.48 -1.04 14.79
N GLU A 214 -17.61 -1.46 15.36
CA GLU A 214 -17.71 -1.97 16.73
C GLU A 214 -17.95 -3.48 16.76
N LYS A 215 -17.25 -4.18 17.67
CA LYS A 215 -17.47 -5.61 17.97
C LYS A 215 -17.47 -6.54 16.75
N VAL A 216 -16.50 -6.37 15.85
CA VAL A 216 -16.32 -7.25 14.68
C VAL A 216 -15.54 -8.52 15.03
N GLN A 217 -16.05 -9.66 14.56
CA GLN A 217 -15.39 -10.96 14.57
C GLN A 217 -15.13 -11.39 13.13
N ARG A 218 -13.95 -11.03 12.63
CA ARG A 218 -13.56 -11.20 11.22
C ARG A 218 -12.18 -11.85 11.10
N TYR A 219 -12.04 -12.64 10.06
CA TYR A 219 -10.75 -13.13 9.58
C TYR A 219 -10.72 -13.08 8.04
N TYR A 220 -9.54 -13.27 7.46
CA TYR A 220 -9.35 -13.26 6.02
C TYR A 220 -8.97 -14.65 5.57
N TYR A 221 -9.56 -15.14 4.50
CA TYR A 221 -9.28 -16.44 3.90
C TYR A 221 -8.81 -16.22 2.46
N TRP A 222 -7.89 -17.05 1.99
CA TRP A 222 -7.39 -16.95 0.64
C TRP A 222 -7.16 -18.33 0.03
N THR A 223 -7.50 -18.44 -1.26
CA THR A 223 -7.17 -19.60 -2.10
C THR A 223 -6.73 -19.14 -3.48
N ASP A 224 -5.91 -19.94 -4.16
CA ASP A 224 -5.53 -19.68 -5.55
C ASP A 224 -6.73 -19.67 -6.50
N LEU A 225 -7.85 -20.33 -6.16
CA LEU A 225 -9.05 -20.40 -7.00
C LEU A 225 -9.99 -19.19 -6.83
N LYS A 226 -10.28 -18.81 -5.58
CA LYS A 226 -11.27 -17.75 -5.26
C LYS A 226 -10.64 -16.39 -4.96
N GLY A 227 -9.35 -16.34 -4.60
CA GLY A 227 -8.70 -15.12 -4.13
C GLY A 227 -9.07 -14.79 -2.68
N LEU A 228 -8.99 -13.50 -2.35
CA LEU A 228 -9.19 -12.99 -1.00
C LEU A 228 -10.68 -12.92 -0.63
N GLU A 229 -11.02 -13.52 0.51
CA GLU A 229 -12.34 -13.45 1.14
C GLU A 229 -12.20 -12.85 2.54
N SER A 230 -13.10 -11.93 2.89
CA SER A 230 -13.34 -11.49 4.27
C SER A 230 -14.50 -12.31 4.83
N ILE A 231 -14.26 -13.01 5.93
CA ILE A 231 -15.26 -13.86 6.58
C ILE A 231 -15.57 -13.25 7.94
N GLU A 232 -16.82 -12.87 8.14
CA GLU A 232 -17.29 -12.18 9.34
C GLU A 232 -18.46 -12.93 9.98
N LEU A 233 -18.43 -13.05 11.31
CA LEU A 233 -19.52 -13.62 12.07
C LEU A 233 -20.46 -12.52 12.57
N LYS A 234 -21.68 -12.46 12.03
CA LYS A 234 -22.74 -11.53 12.45
C LYS A 234 -23.94 -12.27 12.99
N LYS A 235 -24.30 -12.01 14.25
CA LYS A 235 -25.47 -12.60 14.93
C LYS A 235 -25.56 -14.14 14.82
N GLY A 236 -24.40 -14.81 14.76
CA GLY A 236 -24.32 -16.28 14.63
C GLY A 236 -24.24 -16.80 13.19
N ASN A 237 -24.42 -15.94 12.18
CA ASN A 237 -24.31 -16.29 10.77
C ASN A 237 -22.96 -15.84 10.20
N ILE A 238 -22.41 -16.64 9.29
CA ILE A 238 -21.19 -16.30 8.57
C ILE A 238 -21.57 -15.50 7.32
N GLU A 239 -21.07 -14.28 7.22
CA GLU A 239 -21.12 -13.45 6.02
C GLU A 239 -19.74 -13.46 5.35
N THR A 240 -19.72 -13.61 4.03
CA THR A 240 -18.49 -13.60 3.24
C THR A 240 -18.55 -12.49 2.21
N THR A 241 -17.51 -11.66 2.15
CA THR A 241 -17.34 -10.61 1.14
C THR A 241 -15.96 -10.73 0.50
N GLN A 242 -15.76 -10.09 -0.67
CA GLN A 242 -14.48 -10.06 -1.37
C GLN A 242 -13.97 -8.61 -1.39
N PRO A 243 -13.12 -8.21 -0.43
CA PRO A 243 -12.53 -6.88 -0.47
C PRO A 243 -11.45 -6.79 -1.57
N LEU A 244 -11.30 -5.61 -2.15
CA LEU A 244 -10.22 -5.30 -3.10
C LEU A 244 -8.84 -5.53 -2.50
N TYR A 245 -8.66 -5.19 -1.23
CA TYR A 245 -7.50 -5.58 -0.44
C TYR A 245 -7.82 -5.48 1.06
N VAL A 246 -7.00 -6.13 1.87
CA VAL A 246 -6.90 -5.86 3.31
C VAL A 246 -5.51 -5.34 3.62
N HIS A 247 -5.44 -4.25 4.36
CA HIS A 247 -4.19 -3.66 4.83
C HIS A 247 -3.98 -3.97 6.31
N PHE A 248 -2.90 -4.70 6.61
CA PHE A 248 -2.58 -5.13 7.97
C PHE A 248 -1.71 -4.11 8.71
N GLN A 249 -1.45 -2.95 8.13
CA GLN A 249 -0.60 -1.85 8.59
C GLN A 249 0.20 -2.11 9.87
N LYS A 250 1.49 -2.37 9.73
CA LYS A 250 2.42 -2.54 10.86
C LYS A 250 2.03 -3.70 11.82
N ARG A 251 0.93 -4.43 11.70
CA ARG A 251 0.58 -5.49 12.66
C ARG A 251 1.62 -6.61 12.62
N ASN A 252 1.89 -7.22 13.79
CA ASN A 252 2.84 -8.32 13.84
C ASN A 252 2.11 -9.64 13.57
N ILE A 253 2.15 -10.08 12.32
CA ILE A 253 1.55 -11.35 11.89
C ILE A 253 2.65 -12.39 11.82
N LYS A 254 2.57 -13.40 12.70
CA LYS A 254 3.43 -14.57 12.61
C LYS A 254 3.04 -15.35 11.36
N CYS A 255 4.00 -15.51 10.46
CA CYS A 255 3.81 -16.21 9.21
C CYS A 255 4.61 -17.51 9.24
N PRO A 256 4.00 -18.67 8.91
CA PRO A 256 4.73 -19.88 8.61
C PRO A 256 5.51 -19.72 7.30
N GLU A 257 6.39 -20.68 7.00
CA GLU A 257 7.01 -20.79 5.67
C GLU A 257 5.94 -20.98 4.59
N VAL A 258 6.24 -20.54 3.38
CA VAL A 258 5.27 -20.64 2.28
C VAL A 258 5.09 -22.09 1.86
N VAL A 259 3.84 -22.51 1.71
CA VAL A 259 3.45 -23.77 1.09
C VAL A 259 2.58 -23.44 -0.11
N GLU A 260 3.02 -23.84 -1.29
CA GLU A 260 2.30 -23.53 -2.53
C GLU A 260 0.99 -24.30 -2.64
N ASN A 261 -0.01 -23.66 -3.26
CA ASN A 261 -1.34 -24.21 -3.53
C ASN A 261 -2.16 -24.62 -2.28
N GLU A 262 -1.66 -24.32 -1.08
CA GLU A 262 -2.41 -24.56 0.16
C GLU A 262 -3.29 -23.34 0.50
N PRO A 263 -4.57 -23.56 0.85
CA PRO A 263 -5.42 -22.49 1.36
C PRO A 263 -4.86 -21.99 2.69
N PHE A 264 -5.02 -20.69 2.95
CA PHE A 264 -4.65 -20.11 4.22
C PHE A 264 -5.67 -19.09 4.69
N TYR A 265 -5.65 -18.85 6.00
CA TYR A 265 -6.33 -17.73 6.61
C TYR A 265 -5.43 -16.91 7.50
N VAL A 266 -5.78 -15.63 7.62
CA VAL A 266 -5.19 -14.68 8.53
C VAL A 266 -6.20 -14.37 9.62
N ILE A 267 -5.80 -14.60 10.86
CA ILE A 267 -6.47 -14.18 12.09
C ILE A 267 -5.55 -13.23 12.86
N PRO A 268 -6.04 -12.53 13.89
CA PRO A 268 -5.19 -11.70 14.73
C PRO A 268 -3.86 -12.38 15.12
N ASN A 269 -2.75 -11.71 14.78
CA ASN A 269 -1.36 -12.06 15.06
C ASN A 269 -0.77 -13.29 14.35
N ARG A 270 -1.51 -14.01 13.50
CA ARG A 270 -0.95 -15.16 12.78
C ARG A 270 -1.66 -15.49 11.48
N LEU A 271 -0.90 -16.07 10.56
CA LEU A 271 -1.38 -16.76 9.38
C LEU A 271 -1.34 -18.28 9.63
N VAL A 272 -2.34 -19.01 9.15
CA VAL A 272 -2.48 -20.46 9.33
C VAL A 272 -2.93 -21.08 8.02
N TYR A 273 -2.34 -22.22 7.64
CA TYR A 273 -2.83 -23.03 6.51
C TYR A 273 -3.99 -23.91 6.94
N GLY A 274 -4.94 -24.11 6.05
CA GLY A 274 -6.11 -24.97 6.27
C GLY A 274 -7.39 -24.33 5.77
N ASP A 275 -8.49 -25.02 6.02
CA ASP A 275 -9.82 -24.63 5.56
C ASP A 275 -10.44 -23.49 6.39
N LYS A 276 -11.63 -23.06 5.95
CA LYS A 276 -12.44 -22.06 6.65
C LYS A 276 -12.80 -22.53 8.05
N LEU A 277 -12.74 -21.59 8.99
CA LEU A 277 -13.04 -21.79 10.41
C LEU A 277 -14.54 -22.03 10.67
N SER A 278 -14.84 -22.86 11.67
CA SER A 278 -16.19 -23.01 12.25
C SER A 278 -16.64 -21.74 12.99
N VAL A 279 -17.94 -21.63 13.29
CA VAL A 279 -18.48 -20.50 14.07
C VAL A 279 -17.81 -20.37 15.44
N GLU A 280 -17.55 -21.50 16.13
CA GLU A 280 -16.89 -21.55 17.44
C GLU A 280 -15.43 -21.10 17.35
N GLU A 281 -14.73 -21.52 16.31
CA GLU A 281 -13.35 -21.11 16.05
C GLU A 281 -13.25 -19.62 15.75
N ILE A 282 -14.14 -19.08 14.90
CA ILE A 282 -14.20 -17.65 14.61
C ILE A 282 -14.40 -16.87 15.91
N LYS A 283 -15.38 -17.27 16.73
CA LYS A 283 -15.66 -16.61 18.02
C LYS A 283 -14.41 -16.57 18.90
N SER A 284 -13.73 -17.70 19.06
CA SER A 284 -12.59 -17.82 19.98
C SER A 284 -11.32 -17.12 19.49
N MET A 285 -11.05 -17.17 18.19
CA MET A 285 -9.79 -16.68 17.60
C MET A 285 -9.83 -15.20 17.23
N THR A 286 -11.00 -14.65 16.92
CA THR A 286 -11.14 -13.24 16.47
C THR A 286 -11.67 -12.29 17.55
N GLN A 287 -12.04 -12.82 18.73
CA GLN A 287 -12.50 -11.99 19.85
C GLN A 287 -11.47 -10.93 20.22
N ASN A 288 -11.93 -9.69 20.37
CA ASN A 288 -11.05 -8.59 20.76
C ASN A 288 -10.46 -8.82 22.16
N LYS A 289 -9.17 -8.56 22.31
CA LYS A 289 -8.37 -8.75 23.53
C LYS A 289 -7.40 -7.59 23.68
N ILE A 290 -6.73 -7.51 24.82
CA ILE A 290 -5.63 -6.56 25.02
C ILE A 290 -4.53 -6.87 24.01
N TYR A 291 -4.19 -5.90 23.16
CA TYR A 291 -3.17 -6.07 22.13
C TYR A 291 -1.78 -5.68 22.66
N TRP A 292 -1.14 -6.59 23.40
CA TRP A 292 0.15 -6.33 24.05
C TRP A 292 1.26 -5.94 23.08
N GLU A 293 1.31 -6.50 21.87
CA GLU A 293 2.30 -6.13 20.86
C GLU A 293 2.17 -4.66 20.43
N HIS A 294 0.94 -4.16 20.29
CA HIS A 294 0.69 -2.75 20.04
C HIS A 294 1.16 -1.89 21.21
N ILE A 295 0.78 -2.25 22.44
CA ILE A 295 1.18 -1.51 23.65
C ILE A 295 2.71 -1.44 23.77
N LYS A 296 3.40 -2.58 23.63
CA LYS A 296 4.87 -2.65 23.65
C LYS A 296 5.48 -1.72 22.60
N ARG A 297 4.94 -1.72 21.37
CA ARG A 297 5.41 -0.83 20.30
C ARG A 297 5.20 0.65 20.64
N VAL A 298 4.04 1.02 21.18
CA VAL A 298 3.75 2.42 21.56
C VAL A 298 4.72 2.87 22.66
N ILE A 299 4.96 2.02 23.66
CA ILE A 299 5.92 2.28 24.75
C ILE A 299 7.33 2.43 24.19
N GLN A 300 7.82 1.49 23.38
CA GLN A 300 9.13 1.57 22.73
C GLN A 300 9.29 2.84 21.90
N LYS A 301 8.26 3.23 21.14
CA LYS A 301 8.27 4.49 20.40
C LYS A 301 8.36 5.69 21.32
N LYS A 302 7.70 5.70 22.49
CA LYS A 302 7.83 6.79 23.47
C LYS A 302 9.25 6.88 24.03
N PHE A 303 9.90 5.75 24.33
CA PHE A 303 11.29 5.72 24.81
C PHE A 303 12.33 6.11 23.74
N LYS A 304 12.10 5.73 22.47
CA LYS A 304 12.97 6.13 21.34
C LYS A 304 12.75 7.57 20.86
N LYS A 305 11.71 8.25 21.35
CA LYS A 305 11.40 9.61 20.93
C LYS A 305 12.20 10.62 21.77
N GLU A 306 13.33 11.05 21.21
CA GLU A 306 13.88 12.41 21.37
C GLU A 306 12.90 13.48 20.80
N LYS A 307 11.59 13.42 21.12
CA LYS A 307 10.55 14.28 20.49
C LYS A 307 10.42 15.68 21.07
N TRP A 308 11.51 16.22 21.59
CA TRP A 308 11.63 17.63 21.96
C TRP A 308 12.88 18.27 21.35
N THR A 309 13.33 17.83 20.18
CA THR A 309 14.30 18.63 19.43
C THR A 309 13.63 19.92 18.95
N PHE A 310 14.24 21.04 19.31
CA PHE A 310 13.80 22.41 19.00
C PHE A 310 13.46 22.60 17.50
N GLU A 311 14.18 21.88 16.62
CA GLU A 311 13.98 21.87 15.18
C GLU A 311 12.61 21.33 14.71
N PHE A 312 12.04 20.34 15.40
CA PHE A 312 10.73 19.79 15.03
C PHE A 312 9.61 20.78 15.40
N ILE A 313 9.75 21.46 16.54
CA ILE A 313 8.82 22.49 17.02
C ILE A 313 8.92 23.73 16.12
N LEU A 314 10.12 24.20 15.81
CA LEU A 314 10.36 25.31 14.87
C LEU A 314 9.76 25.05 13.50
N HIS A 315 9.90 23.82 12.98
CA HIS A 315 9.29 23.45 11.71
C HIS A 315 7.77 23.48 11.78
N LYS A 316 7.17 22.99 12.86
CA LYS A 316 5.71 23.02 13.04
C LYS A 316 5.16 24.44 13.21
N ILE A 317 5.93 25.33 13.83
CA ILE A 317 5.60 26.76 13.96
C ILE A 317 5.71 27.46 12.59
N ARG A 318 6.76 27.17 11.81
CA ARG A 318 6.89 27.65 10.43
C ARG A 318 5.75 27.19 9.53
N MET A 319 5.24 25.97 9.74
CA MET A 319 4.08 25.41 9.04
C MET A 319 2.73 26.02 9.43
N LYS A 320 2.65 26.78 10.53
CA LYS A 320 1.39 27.35 11.03
C LYS A 320 1.25 28.85 10.73
N ASN A 321 2.36 29.51 10.37
CA ASN A 321 2.45 30.95 10.15
C ASN A 321 2.66 31.34 8.67
N ARG A 322 2.45 30.41 7.73
CA ARG A 322 2.49 30.57 6.27
C ARG A 322 1.46 29.63 5.66
#